data_AF-A0A6D2ILN0-F1
#
_entry.id   AF-A0A6D2ILN0-F1
#
_cell.length_a   1.000
_cell.length_b   1.000
_cell.length_c   1.000
_cell.angle_alpha   90.00
_cell.angle_beta   90.00
_cell.angle_gamma   90.00
#
_symmetry.space_group_name_H-M   'P 1'
#
loop_
_entity.id
_entity.type
_entity.pdbx_description
1 polymer ?
#
loop_
_entity_poly.entity_id
_entity_poly.type
_entity_poly.pdbx_seq_one_letter_code
_entity_poly.pdbx_strand_id
1 'polypeptide(L)'
;MSLVPNDDPIEIREVWDENLEAELHLISNQIDHFPYVAMDTEFPGTVCKPVTADPSPIPKRNSNRFNYESLMTNVNMLNMIQLGLTLSDDQGNLPTCGTSNKRCVWQFNFREFNLKTDMFAIDSIQLLKDSGMDFARNNEFGIDSKRFAELLTGSGVVLNDEVQWVTFHCGYDFGYLLKLLTGKDLPEKQSEFFSLVKTYFPRVYDIKHLMDFCNGLFGGLSKVAELLKVERVGVSHQAGSDSLLTSCVFRKMKEKYFAGPLDRYSGHLYGLGNVNQPQPSSVSEITRTSCFSSVRKVNQKGNMSGDEAAPVVVPPVAEPAAIIPEDMDLLTALELTLRKARAYGGVVRGLHESAKLIEKRSAQLCVLAEDCNQPDYVKLVKALCADHNINLLTVPSAKTLGEWAGLCKIDSEGNARKVVGCSCLVVKDYGEETTALNIVKKHIESN
;
A
#
# COMPACT_ATOMS: atom_id res chain seq x y z
N MET A 1 5.26 40.03 22.41
CA MET A 1 6.37 39.26 21.81
C MET A 1 5.79 37.95 21.32
N SER A 2 5.73 37.75 20.01
CA SER A 2 5.23 36.52 19.40
C SER A 2 6.38 35.51 19.35
N LEU A 3 6.26 34.42 20.10
CA LEU A 3 7.13 33.25 19.97
C LEU A 3 6.58 32.39 18.83
N VAL A 4 6.96 32.72 17.60
CA VAL A 4 6.80 31.82 16.46
C VAL A 4 7.97 30.83 16.54
N PRO A 5 7.75 29.51 16.58
CA PRO A 5 8.85 28.57 16.43
C PRO A 5 9.49 28.82 15.06
N ASN A 6 10.80 29.07 15.03
CA ASN A 6 11.55 29.12 13.77
C ASN A 6 11.43 27.75 13.08
N ASP A 7 10.68 27.68 11.99
CA ASP A 7 10.77 26.53 11.09
C ASP A 7 12.08 26.66 10.30
N ASP A 8 13.10 25.92 10.74
CA ASP A 8 14.40 25.85 10.07
C ASP A 8 14.23 25.45 8.60
N PRO A 9 14.88 26.16 7.64
CA PRO A 9 14.67 25.90 6.22
C PRO A 9 15.05 24.46 5.82
N ILE A 10 14.26 23.86 4.92
CA ILE A 10 14.52 22.55 4.35
C ILE A 10 15.37 22.73 3.09
N GLU A 11 16.45 21.96 2.99
CA GLU A 11 17.36 21.90 1.85
C GLU A 11 17.23 20.54 1.16
N ILE A 12 16.81 20.56 -0.10
CA ILE A 12 16.90 19.40 -1.00
C ILE A 12 18.33 19.37 -1.54
N ARG A 13 19.10 18.39 -1.09
CA ARG A 13 20.51 18.21 -1.42
C ARG A 13 20.61 17.45 -2.72
N GLU A 14 21.06 18.15 -3.77
CA GLU A 14 21.36 17.54 -5.06
C GLU A 14 22.61 16.67 -4.95
N VAL A 15 22.44 15.37 -5.19
CA VAL A 15 23.52 14.38 -5.17
C VAL A 15 23.88 14.00 -6.60
N TRP A 16 25.16 14.19 -6.90
CA TRP A 16 25.85 13.90 -8.15
C TRP A 16 27.03 12.98 -7.84
N ASP A 17 27.79 12.57 -8.86
CA ASP A 17 28.91 11.65 -8.65
C ASP A 17 29.98 12.20 -7.68
N GLU A 18 30.23 13.51 -7.74
CA GLU A 18 31.29 14.18 -6.98
C GLU A 18 31.05 14.21 -5.45
N ASN A 19 29.79 14.19 -5.01
CA ASN A 19 29.43 14.27 -3.59
C ASN A 19 28.72 13.00 -3.07
N LEU A 20 28.54 11.98 -3.92
CA LEU A 20 27.81 10.75 -3.60
C LEU A 20 28.27 10.10 -2.27
N GLU A 21 29.57 9.90 -2.11
CA GLU A 21 30.11 9.22 -0.92
C GLU A 21 29.90 10.03 0.35
N ALA A 22 30.09 11.35 0.28
CA ALA A 22 29.89 12.24 1.42
C ALA A 22 28.42 12.26 1.87
N GLU A 23 27.48 12.32 0.91
CA GLU A 23 26.04 12.35 1.20
C GLU A 23 25.53 11.00 1.73
N LEU A 24 25.99 9.87 1.17
CA LEU A 24 25.63 8.55 1.71
C LEU A 24 26.25 8.29 3.09
N HIS A 25 27.44 8.83 3.36
CA HIS A 25 28.01 8.78 4.71
C HIS A 25 27.16 9.57 5.72
N LEU A 26 26.63 10.75 5.33
CA LEU A 26 25.68 11.49 6.16
C LEU A 26 24.42 10.67 6.42
N ILE A 27 23.82 10.06 5.40
CA ILE A 27 22.63 9.19 5.56
C ILE A 27 22.92 8.05 6.53
N SER A 28 24.05 7.35 6.35
CA SER A 28 24.44 6.23 7.21
C SER A 28 24.60 6.63 8.67
N ASN A 29 25.09 7.84 8.96
CA ASN A 29 25.20 8.36 10.32
C ASN A 29 23.85 8.77 10.95
N GLN A 30 22.81 8.99 10.14
CA GLN A 30 21.50 9.46 10.59
C GLN A 30 20.44 8.35 10.68
N ILE A 31 20.59 7.25 9.93
CA ILE A 31 19.52 6.26 9.74
C ILE A 31 19.00 5.65 11.05
N ASP A 32 19.86 5.43 12.04
CA ASP A 32 19.45 4.87 13.34
C ASP A 32 18.61 5.85 14.17
N HIS A 33 18.77 7.15 13.96
CA HIS A 33 17.99 8.19 14.65
C HIS A 33 16.74 8.60 13.86
N PHE A 34 16.76 8.43 12.54
CA PHE A 34 15.70 8.80 11.61
C PHE A 34 15.29 7.58 10.75
N PRO A 35 14.68 6.54 11.35
CA PRO A 35 14.50 5.24 10.70
C PRO A 35 13.34 5.18 9.69
N TYR A 36 12.53 6.25 9.55
CA TYR A 36 11.52 6.31 8.50
C TYR A 36 12.14 6.85 7.22
N VAL A 37 12.15 6.04 6.16
CA VAL A 37 12.70 6.41 4.85
C VAL A 37 11.56 6.54 3.85
N ALA A 38 11.18 7.77 3.54
CA ALA A 38 10.26 8.04 2.46
C ALA A 38 10.99 8.11 1.11
N MET A 39 10.40 7.52 0.08
CA MET A 39 11.03 7.32 -1.22
C MET A 39 10.08 7.67 -2.36
N ASP A 40 10.63 8.22 -3.43
CA ASP A 40 10.00 8.41 -4.73
C ASP A 40 11.05 8.29 -5.84
N THR A 41 10.65 7.92 -7.06
CA THR A 41 11.57 7.78 -8.20
C THR A 41 11.03 8.46 -9.45
N GLU A 42 11.92 9.04 -10.25
CA GLU A 42 11.60 9.53 -11.59
C GLU A 42 12.25 8.63 -12.65
N PHE A 43 11.46 8.23 -13.63
CA PHE A 43 11.87 7.29 -14.68
C PHE A 43 11.11 7.59 -15.98
N PRO A 44 11.55 7.07 -17.14
CA PRO A 44 11.05 7.49 -18.45
C PRO A 44 9.67 6.89 -18.83
N GLY A 45 8.79 6.72 -17.84
CA GLY A 45 7.43 6.20 -18.01
C GLY A 45 7.36 4.71 -18.30
N THR A 46 6.31 4.31 -19.02
CA THR A 46 6.06 2.92 -19.43
C THR A 46 5.88 2.84 -20.94
N VAL A 47 6.68 2.02 -21.61
CA VAL A 47 6.69 1.87 -23.08
C VAL A 47 6.01 0.57 -23.53
N CYS A 48 5.98 -0.46 -22.68
CA CYS A 48 5.38 -1.74 -23.01
C CYS A 48 4.08 -1.98 -22.24
N LYS A 49 3.09 -2.52 -22.93
CA LYS A 49 1.84 -3.03 -22.35
C LYS A 49 1.76 -4.53 -22.61
N PRO A 50 1.36 -5.35 -21.62
CA PRO A 50 1.20 -6.78 -21.83
C PRO A 50 0.19 -7.05 -22.94
N VAL A 51 0.57 -7.86 -23.94
CA VAL A 51 -0.36 -8.32 -24.98
C VAL A 51 -1.09 -9.55 -24.43
N THR A 52 -2.39 -9.44 -24.17
CA THR A 52 -3.19 -10.60 -23.77
C THR A 52 -3.46 -11.47 -24.99
N ALA A 53 -3.02 -12.74 -24.96
CA ALA A 53 -3.37 -13.74 -25.97
C ALA A 53 -4.84 -14.21 -25.88
N ASP A 54 -5.60 -13.69 -24.90
CA ASP A 54 -7.02 -14.00 -24.71
C ASP A 54 -7.90 -12.98 -25.48
N PRO A 55 -8.63 -13.40 -26.53
CA PRO A 55 -9.51 -12.53 -27.31
C PRO A 55 -10.83 -12.19 -26.60
N SER A 56 -11.00 -12.57 -25.32
CA SER A 56 -12.17 -12.24 -24.52
C SER A 56 -12.43 -10.71 -24.48
N PRO A 57 -13.64 -10.24 -24.85
CA PRO A 57 -14.02 -8.82 -24.81
C PRO A 57 -14.16 -8.26 -23.38
N ILE A 58 -13.99 -9.11 -22.36
CA ILE A 58 -13.98 -8.71 -20.96
C ILE A 58 -12.51 -8.68 -20.53
N PRO A 59 -11.86 -7.50 -20.48
CA PRO A 59 -10.55 -7.42 -19.87
C PRO A 59 -10.70 -7.93 -18.44
N LYS A 60 -9.97 -8.98 -18.07
CA LYS A 60 -9.72 -9.33 -16.67
C LYS A 60 -8.87 -8.20 -16.07
N ARG A 61 -9.49 -7.04 -15.91
CA ARG A 61 -8.96 -5.89 -15.19
C ARG A 61 -8.64 -6.40 -13.79
N ASN A 62 -7.41 -6.13 -13.34
CA ASN A 62 -6.95 -6.37 -11.98
C ASN A 62 -6.65 -7.84 -11.64
N SER A 63 -5.83 -8.52 -12.45
CA SER A 63 -4.99 -9.56 -11.86
C SER A 63 -3.67 -8.90 -11.46
N ASN A 64 -3.30 -8.98 -10.17
CA ASN A 64 -2.01 -8.50 -9.66
C ASN A 64 -0.83 -9.01 -10.49
N ARG A 65 -0.97 -10.21 -11.07
CA ARG A 65 0.00 -10.82 -11.97
C ARG A 65 0.23 -10.00 -13.25
N PHE A 66 -0.83 -9.51 -13.91
CA PHE A 66 -0.66 -8.68 -15.11
C PHE A 66 0.05 -7.36 -14.79
N ASN A 67 -0.21 -6.80 -13.61
CA ASN A 67 0.45 -5.58 -13.15
C ASN A 67 1.94 -5.84 -12.91
N TYR A 68 2.30 -6.96 -12.29
CA TYR A 68 3.70 -7.34 -12.09
C TYR A 68 4.43 -7.60 -13.41
N GLU A 69 3.82 -8.34 -14.35
CA GLU A 69 4.43 -8.60 -15.67
C GLU A 69 4.71 -7.27 -16.41
N SER A 70 3.76 -6.33 -16.41
CA SER A 70 3.97 -4.99 -16.98
C SER A 70 5.11 -4.23 -16.30
N LEU A 71 5.15 -4.24 -14.97
CA LEU A 71 6.20 -3.59 -14.19
C LEU A 71 7.56 -4.18 -14.51
N MET A 72 7.70 -5.51 -14.39
CA MET A 72 8.93 -6.26 -14.64
C MET A 72 9.50 -5.95 -16.03
N THR A 73 8.65 -6.06 -17.07
CA THR A 73 9.06 -5.77 -18.44
C THR A 73 9.59 -4.34 -18.59
N ASN A 74 8.85 -3.34 -18.11
CA ASN A 74 9.26 -1.94 -18.26
C ASN A 74 10.52 -1.62 -17.44
N VAL A 75 10.60 -2.05 -16.18
CA VAL A 75 11.77 -1.80 -15.32
C VAL A 75 13.03 -2.43 -15.88
N ASN A 76 12.96 -3.65 -16.42
CA ASN A 76 14.15 -4.31 -17.00
C ASN A 76 14.67 -3.57 -18.24
N MET A 77 13.78 -2.97 -19.04
CA MET A 77 14.16 -2.27 -20.28
C MET A 77 14.55 -0.80 -20.11
N LEU A 78 14.11 -0.17 -19.02
CA LEU A 78 14.27 1.27 -18.81
C LEU A 78 15.27 1.55 -17.69
N ASN A 79 15.78 2.79 -17.67
CA ASN A 79 16.73 3.28 -16.68
C ASN A 79 16.05 4.29 -15.75
N MET A 80 16.25 4.15 -14.44
CA MET A 80 15.85 5.17 -13.46
C MET A 80 16.65 6.45 -13.72
N ILE A 81 16.02 7.62 -13.50
CA ILE A 81 16.65 8.93 -13.73
C ILE A 81 16.96 9.65 -12.41
N GLN A 82 16.03 9.62 -11.46
CA GLN A 82 16.24 10.16 -10.12
C GLN A 82 15.65 9.26 -9.03
N LEU A 83 16.24 9.35 -7.83
CA LEU A 83 15.73 8.78 -6.59
C LEU A 83 15.70 9.88 -5.53
N GLY A 84 14.59 9.99 -4.80
CA GLY A 84 14.46 10.87 -3.66
C GLY A 84 14.41 10.06 -2.38
N LEU A 85 15.18 10.47 -1.37
CA LEU A 85 15.13 9.89 -0.04
C LEU A 85 14.93 10.98 1.01
N THR A 86 13.88 10.83 1.81
CA THR A 86 13.62 11.66 2.99
C THR A 86 13.67 10.79 4.24
N LEU A 87 14.63 11.07 5.13
CA LEU A 87 14.72 10.43 6.44
C LEU A 87 13.91 11.22 7.46
N SER A 88 13.22 10.52 8.36
CA SER A 88 12.50 11.14 9.48
C SER A 88 12.44 10.25 10.72
N ASP A 89 12.26 10.86 11.89
CA ASP A 89 11.98 10.15 13.13
C ASP A 89 10.47 9.83 13.25
N ASP A 90 10.06 9.18 14.34
CA ASP A 90 8.63 8.87 14.57
C ASP A 90 7.76 10.13 14.70
N GLN A 91 8.39 11.26 15.01
CA GLN A 91 7.79 12.59 15.08
C GLN A 91 7.92 13.38 13.76
N GLY A 92 8.33 12.74 12.66
CA GLY A 92 8.45 13.42 11.37
C GLY A 92 9.49 14.54 11.34
N ASN A 93 10.37 14.63 12.33
CA ASN A 93 11.49 15.55 12.30
C ASN A 93 12.52 15.03 11.29
N LEU A 94 13.16 15.95 10.57
CA LEU A 94 14.17 15.64 9.57
C LEU A 94 15.58 15.81 10.16
N PRO A 95 16.59 15.05 9.70
CA PRO A 95 17.97 15.26 10.10
C PRO A 95 18.46 16.65 9.66
N THR A 96 19.46 17.19 10.37
CA THR A 96 20.11 18.45 9.98
C THR A 96 21.42 18.24 9.24
N CYS A 97 21.86 17.00 9.07
CA CYS A 97 23.06 16.62 8.32
C CYS A 97 24.33 17.38 8.71
N GLY A 98 24.51 17.68 10.00
CA GLY A 98 25.68 18.42 10.49
C GLY A 98 25.64 19.93 10.20
N THR A 99 24.54 20.45 9.65
CA THR A 99 24.28 21.88 9.58
C THR A 99 23.63 22.35 10.89
N SER A 100 23.84 23.62 11.27
CA SER A 100 23.32 24.12 12.54
C SER A 100 21.79 24.29 12.53
N ASN A 101 21.19 24.66 11.38
CA ASN A 101 19.79 25.07 11.30
C ASN A 101 19.10 24.69 9.96
N LYS A 102 19.61 23.72 9.19
CA LYS A 102 18.94 23.29 7.95
C LYS A 102 18.58 21.82 7.99
N ARG A 103 17.32 21.51 7.73
CA ARG A 103 16.83 20.14 7.57
C ARG A 103 17.19 19.64 6.17
N CYS A 104 17.60 18.39 6.04
CA CYS A 104 18.09 17.82 4.76
C CYS A 104 17.17 16.74 4.21
N VAL A 105 17.01 16.76 2.88
CA VAL A 105 16.40 15.71 2.04
C VAL A 105 17.34 15.46 0.87
N TRP A 106 17.40 14.24 0.34
CA TRP A 106 18.33 13.90 -0.74
C TRP A 106 17.62 13.65 -2.06
N GLN A 107 18.22 14.18 -3.13
CA GLN A 107 17.82 13.93 -4.52
C GLN A 107 19.03 13.40 -5.30
N PHE A 108 19.02 12.12 -5.61
CA PHE A 108 20.07 11.45 -6.37
C PHE A 108 19.76 11.52 -7.86
N ASN A 109 20.74 11.98 -8.64
CA ASN A 109 20.63 12.13 -10.09
C ASN A 109 21.51 11.09 -10.80
N PHE A 110 20.92 10.19 -11.58
CA PHE A 110 21.64 9.08 -12.23
C PHE A 110 22.08 9.41 -13.66
N ARG A 111 23.15 8.74 -14.14
CA ARG A 111 23.75 9.01 -15.46
C ARG A 111 23.29 8.09 -16.59
N GLU A 112 22.67 6.97 -16.25
CA GLU A 112 22.44 5.84 -17.17
C GLU A 112 21.43 6.16 -18.27
N PHE A 113 20.40 6.95 -17.96
CA PHE A 113 19.37 7.25 -18.94
C PHE A 113 19.85 8.23 -20.00
N ASN A 114 19.78 7.85 -21.28
CA ASN A 114 20.22 8.67 -22.41
C ASN A 114 19.12 8.85 -23.46
N LEU A 115 18.68 10.10 -23.66
CA LEU A 115 17.62 10.47 -24.61
C LEU A 115 17.87 10.06 -26.07
N LYS A 116 19.12 9.79 -26.46
CA LYS A 116 19.47 9.43 -27.84
C LYS A 116 19.40 7.93 -28.10
N THR A 117 19.63 7.11 -27.07
CA THR A 117 19.78 5.65 -27.21
C THR A 117 18.68 4.86 -26.54
N ASP A 118 18.08 5.41 -25.49
CA ASP A 118 17.18 4.66 -24.62
C ASP A 118 15.73 4.81 -25.06
N MET A 119 14.92 3.81 -24.72
CA MET A 119 13.47 3.89 -24.89
C MET A 119 12.86 4.78 -23.80
N PHE A 120 11.79 5.49 -24.14
CA PHE A 120 11.04 6.30 -23.18
C PHE A 120 9.64 6.61 -23.69
N ALA A 121 8.74 6.93 -22.76
CA ALA A 121 7.46 7.54 -23.08
C ALA A 121 7.65 9.05 -23.31
N ILE A 122 7.21 9.55 -24.46
CA ILE A 122 7.37 10.97 -24.85
C ILE A 122 6.74 11.91 -23.82
N ASP A 123 5.51 11.61 -23.40
CA ASP A 123 4.79 12.43 -22.42
C ASP A 123 5.52 12.49 -21.07
N SER A 124 6.14 11.39 -20.64
CA SER A 124 6.92 11.34 -19.40
C SER A 124 8.18 12.20 -19.50
N ILE A 125 8.93 12.12 -20.60
CA ILE A 125 10.11 12.98 -20.80
C ILE A 125 9.73 14.45 -20.87
N GLN A 126 8.63 14.79 -21.54
CA GLN A 126 8.17 16.17 -21.60
C GLN A 126 7.83 16.71 -20.21
N LEU A 127 7.07 15.92 -19.42
CA LEU A 127 6.75 16.27 -18.03
C LEU A 127 8.01 16.50 -17.18
N LEU A 128 9.00 15.63 -17.30
CA LEU A 128 10.26 15.76 -16.54
C LEU A 128 11.06 17.00 -16.97
N LYS A 129 11.11 17.32 -18.28
CA LYS A 129 11.73 18.57 -18.76
C LYS A 129 11.01 19.80 -18.23
N ASP A 130 9.68 19.80 -18.27
CA ASP A 130 8.85 20.90 -17.76
C ASP A 130 9.03 21.08 -16.24
N SER A 131 9.39 19.99 -15.55
CA SER A 131 9.71 19.97 -14.12
C SER A 131 11.18 20.30 -13.82
N GLY A 132 11.97 20.68 -14.82
CA GLY A 132 13.34 21.18 -14.66
C GLY A 132 14.45 20.13 -14.79
N MET A 133 14.16 18.93 -15.28
CA MET A 133 15.16 17.88 -15.46
C MET A 133 16.13 18.21 -16.61
N ASP A 134 17.43 18.23 -16.29
CA ASP A 134 18.52 18.42 -17.26
C ASP A 134 19.24 17.10 -17.56
N PHE A 135 18.72 16.40 -18.58
CA PHE A 135 19.26 15.12 -19.02
C PHE A 135 20.72 15.18 -19.48
N ALA A 136 21.18 16.32 -20.02
CA ALA A 136 22.57 16.46 -20.43
C ALA A 136 23.48 16.48 -19.19
N ARG A 137 23.07 17.22 -18.15
CA ARG A 137 23.74 17.25 -16.85
C ARG A 137 23.73 15.88 -16.18
N ASN A 138 22.62 15.13 -16.25
CA ASN A 138 22.56 13.74 -15.78
C ASN A 138 23.63 12.88 -16.45
N ASN A 139 23.75 12.90 -17.78
CA ASN A 139 24.75 12.09 -18.46
C ASN A 139 26.19 12.50 -18.15
N GLU A 140 26.45 13.80 -17.92
CA GLU A 140 27.81 14.32 -17.67
C GLU A 140 28.26 14.18 -16.21
N PHE A 141 27.38 14.44 -15.25
CA PHE A 141 27.72 14.54 -13.82
C PHE A 141 26.92 13.59 -12.92
N GLY A 142 25.94 12.88 -13.49
CA GLY A 142 25.08 11.96 -12.74
C GLY A 142 25.88 10.83 -12.09
N ILE A 143 25.29 10.24 -11.07
CA ILE A 143 25.83 9.13 -10.30
C ILE A 143 25.89 7.87 -11.15
N ASP A 144 26.98 7.11 -11.04
CA ASP A 144 27.01 5.70 -11.48
C ASP A 144 26.13 4.85 -10.56
N SER A 145 25.08 4.25 -11.12
CA SER A 145 24.09 3.46 -10.38
C SER A 145 24.67 2.26 -9.65
N LYS A 146 25.74 1.64 -10.16
CA LYS A 146 26.40 0.51 -9.50
C LYS A 146 27.16 0.99 -8.27
N ARG A 147 27.88 2.11 -8.39
CA ARG A 147 28.54 2.73 -7.24
C ARG A 147 27.55 3.14 -6.16
N PHE A 148 26.41 3.71 -6.55
CA PHE A 148 25.31 3.98 -5.63
C PHE A 148 24.79 2.71 -4.94
N ALA A 149 24.56 1.63 -5.70
CA ALA A 149 24.08 0.35 -5.17
C ALA A 149 25.02 -0.21 -4.09
N GLU A 150 26.32 -0.20 -4.34
CA GLU A 150 27.35 -0.67 -3.41
C GLU A 150 27.30 0.11 -2.10
N LEU A 151 27.29 1.45 -2.19
CA LEU A 151 27.31 2.33 -1.02
C LEU A 151 25.99 2.26 -0.24
N LEU A 152 24.84 2.24 -0.92
CA LEU A 152 23.53 2.13 -0.27
C LEU A 152 23.38 0.79 0.46
N THR A 153 23.86 -0.31 -0.14
CA THR A 153 23.84 -1.65 0.50
C THR A 153 24.63 -1.67 1.80
N GLY A 154 25.74 -0.93 1.88
CA GLY A 154 26.57 -0.82 3.09
C GLY A 154 26.13 0.26 4.09
N SER A 155 25.09 1.05 3.78
CA SER A 155 24.72 2.25 4.56
C SER A 155 23.86 1.98 5.80
N GLY A 156 23.21 0.81 5.87
CA GLY A 156 22.19 0.49 6.88
C GLY A 156 20.75 0.89 6.49
N VAL A 157 20.55 1.53 5.33
CA VAL A 157 19.22 1.95 4.82
C VAL A 157 18.39 0.76 4.31
N VAL A 158 19.05 -0.24 3.73
CA VAL A 158 18.43 -1.48 3.24
C VAL A 158 18.93 -2.67 4.06
N LEU A 159 18.23 -3.81 3.98
CA LEU A 159 18.57 -5.02 4.75
C LEU A 159 18.59 -4.77 6.26
N ASN A 160 17.75 -3.84 6.73
CA ASN A 160 17.66 -3.40 8.12
C ASN A 160 16.21 -3.47 8.60
N ASP A 161 15.96 -4.29 9.62
CA ASP A 161 14.62 -4.53 10.18
C ASP A 161 14.06 -3.34 10.99
N GLU A 162 14.91 -2.38 11.36
CA GLU A 162 14.52 -1.15 12.07
C GLU A 162 14.04 -0.05 11.12
N VAL A 163 14.43 -0.13 9.84
CA VAL A 163 14.03 0.87 8.83
C VAL A 163 12.60 0.63 8.37
N GLN A 164 11.83 1.72 8.30
CA GLN A 164 10.44 1.74 7.87
C GLN A 164 10.31 2.54 6.58
N TRP A 165 10.09 1.84 5.47
CA TRP A 165 9.94 2.45 4.16
C TRP A 165 8.53 3.02 3.98
N VAL A 166 8.44 4.26 3.53
CA VAL A 166 7.19 4.98 3.27
C VAL A 166 7.15 5.40 1.82
N THR A 167 6.11 5.02 1.09
CA THR A 167 6.08 5.20 -0.36
C THR A 167 4.66 5.53 -0.83
N PHE A 168 4.51 5.90 -2.11
CA PHE A 168 3.20 6.14 -2.71
C PHE A 168 3.06 5.39 -4.04
N HIS A 169 2.19 4.37 -4.10
CA HIS A 169 1.95 3.58 -5.32
C HIS A 169 3.24 2.95 -5.88
N CYS A 170 3.94 2.25 -5.00
CA CYS A 170 5.40 2.10 -5.06
C CYS A 170 5.94 0.94 -5.90
N GLY A 171 5.09 0.29 -6.69
CA GLY A 171 5.50 -0.92 -7.42
C GLY A 171 6.74 -0.67 -8.29
N TYR A 172 6.71 0.38 -9.11
CA TYR A 172 7.82 0.74 -9.99
C TYR A 172 9.05 1.21 -9.18
N ASP A 173 8.86 1.99 -8.12
CA ASP A 173 9.96 2.50 -7.29
C ASP A 173 10.80 1.36 -6.70
N PHE A 174 10.14 0.39 -6.05
CA PHE A 174 10.83 -0.81 -5.56
C PHE A 174 11.37 -1.69 -6.68
N GLY A 175 10.67 -1.74 -7.83
CA GLY A 175 11.17 -2.43 -9.01
C GLY A 175 12.54 -1.91 -9.44
N TYR A 176 12.66 -0.61 -9.66
CA TYR A 176 13.94 -0.01 -10.06
C TYR A 176 14.99 -0.13 -8.96
N LEU A 177 14.63 0.13 -7.69
CA LEU A 177 15.59 0.04 -6.59
C LEU A 177 16.10 -1.39 -6.39
N LEU A 178 15.27 -2.42 -6.55
CA LEU A 178 15.72 -3.82 -6.52
C LEU A 178 16.59 -4.19 -7.72
N LYS A 179 16.23 -3.75 -8.94
CA LYS A 179 17.07 -3.96 -10.13
C LYS A 179 18.47 -3.38 -9.90
N LEU A 180 18.52 -2.17 -9.34
CA LEU A 180 19.75 -1.47 -9.00
C LEU A 180 20.56 -2.24 -7.93
N LEU A 181 19.93 -2.60 -6.80
CA LEU A 181 20.61 -3.25 -5.67
C LEU A 181 21.07 -4.67 -5.97
N THR A 182 20.33 -5.40 -6.82
CA THR A 182 20.68 -6.78 -7.19
C THR A 182 21.62 -6.84 -8.40
N GLY A 183 21.73 -5.76 -9.18
CA GLY A 183 22.46 -5.72 -10.44
C GLY A 183 21.92 -6.69 -11.50
N LYS A 184 20.65 -7.11 -11.37
CA LYS A 184 20.00 -8.12 -12.21
C LYS A 184 18.61 -7.66 -12.62
N ASP A 185 18.12 -8.25 -13.69
CA ASP A 185 16.71 -8.14 -14.09
C ASP A 185 15.80 -8.67 -12.98
N LEU A 186 14.61 -8.05 -12.88
CA LEU A 186 13.59 -8.47 -11.92
C LEU A 186 13.13 -9.92 -12.18
N PRO A 187 12.81 -10.70 -11.12
CA PRO A 187 12.43 -12.11 -11.26
C PRO A 187 11.19 -12.34 -12.14
N GLU A 188 11.13 -13.46 -12.87
CA GLU A 188 9.95 -13.80 -13.67
C GLU A 188 8.69 -14.02 -12.80
N LYS A 189 8.87 -14.56 -11.59
CA LYS A 189 7.76 -14.83 -10.67
C LYS A 189 7.60 -13.69 -9.67
N GLN A 190 6.37 -13.19 -9.56
CA GLN A 190 6.00 -12.17 -8.57
C GLN A 190 6.34 -12.59 -7.12
N SER A 191 6.24 -13.87 -6.78
CA SER A 191 6.59 -14.38 -5.46
C SER A 191 8.08 -14.22 -5.14
N GLU A 192 8.95 -14.39 -6.13
CA GLU A 192 10.39 -14.21 -5.98
C GLU A 192 10.73 -12.72 -5.83
N PHE A 193 10.04 -11.85 -6.58
CA PHE A 193 10.09 -10.41 -6.37
C PHE A 193 9.67 -9.98 -4.96
N PHE A 194 8.54 -10.48 -4.45
CA PHE A 194 8.11 -10.20 -3.08
C PHE A 194 9.09 -10.72 -2.02
N SER A 195 9.74 -11.86 -2.27
CA SER A 195 10.82 -12.35 -1.39
C SER A 195 11.99 -11.37 -1.35
N LEU A 196 12.36 -10.78 -2.49
CA LEU A 196 13.41 -9.76 -2.55
C LEU A 196 12.98 -8.46 -1.85
N VAL A 197 11.75 -7.98 -2.11
CA VAL A 197 11.21 -6.79 -1.43
C VAL A 197 11.27 -6.99 0.09
N LYS A 198 10.79 -8.13 0.59
CA LYS A 198 10.81 -8.44 2.02
C LYS A 198 12.23 -8.52 2.61
N THR A 199 13.19 -9.01 1.82
CA THR A 199 14.58 -9.13 2.28
C THR A 199 15.25 -7.75 2.38
N TYR A 200 15.13 -6.93 1.35
CA TYR A 200 15.79 -5.61 1.29
C TYR A 200 15.03 -4.53 2.07
N PHE A 201 13.71 -4.64 2.16
CA PHE A 201 12.80 -3.65 2.75
C PHE A 201 11.78 -4.36 3.67
N PRO A 202 12.17 -4.75 4.89
CA PRO A 202 11.34 -5.60 5.75
C PRO A 202 10.02 -4.97 6.16
N ARG A 203 9.98 -3.64 6.34
CA ARG A 203 8.78 -2.87 6.68
C ARG A 203 8.50 -1.82 5.63
N VAL A 204 7.36 -1.96 4.93
CA VAL A 204 6.95 -1.06 3.84
C VAL A 204 5.51 -0.58 4.05
N TYR A 205 5.30 0.72 3.95
CA TYR A 205 3.99 1.36 4.02
C TYR A 205 3.71 2.11 2.71
N ASP A 206 2.87 1.53 1.86
CA ASP A 206 2.38 2.20 0.66
C ASP A 206 1.17 3.08 1.03
N ILE A 207 1.33 4.40 0.99
CA ILE A 207 0.28 5.38 1.27
C ILE A 207 -0.95 5.13 0.40
N LYS A 208 -0.76 4.72 -0.85
CA LYS A 208 -1.88 4.46 -1.76
C LYS A 208 -2.74 3.29 -1.29
N HIS A 209 -2.13 2.30 -0.64
CA HIS A 209 -2.85 1.23 0.05
C HIS A 209 -3.46 1.74 1.37
N LEU A 210 -2.72 2.50 2.18
CA LEU A 210 -3.23 3.04 3.45
C LEU A 210 -4.49 3.90 3.26
N MET A 211 -4.60 4.59 2.13
CA MET A 211 -5.81 5.36 1.77
C MET A 211 -7.09 4.52 1.75
N ASP A 212 -7.04 3.20 1.50
CA ASP A 212 -8.23 2.34 1.55
C ASP A 212 -8.85 2.27 2.97
N PHE A 213 -8.07 2.60 4.00
CA PHE A 213 -8.51 2.66 5.40
C PHE A 213 -8.88 4.08 5.85
N CYS A 214 -8.66 5.09 5.01
CA CYS A 214 -8.83 6.50 5.34
C CYS A 214 -10.01 7.11 4.56
N ASN A 215 -11.10 7.44 5.26
CA ASN A 215 -12.23 8.07 4.60
C ASN A 215 -11.88 9.48 4.09
N GLY A 216 -12.34 9.78 2.87
CA GLY A 216 -12.16 11.08 2.23
C GLY A 216 -10.81 11.30 1.53
N LEU A 217 -9.91 10.32 1.49
CA LEU A 217 -8.65 10.41 0.73
C LEU A 217 -8.78 9.72 -0.63
N PHE A 218 -8.39 10.42 -1.70
CA PHE A 218 -8.42 9.91 -3.08
C PHE A 218 -7.42 10.67 -3.97
N GLY A 219 -7.23 10.20 -5.21
CA GLY A 219 -6.33 10.85 -6.18
C GLY A 219 -4.85 10.45 -6.06
N GLY A 220 -3.98 11.22 -6.71
CA GLY A 220 -2.51 11.07 -6.62
C GLY A 220 -1.92 11.80 -5.41
N LEU A 221 -0.61 11.69 -5.20
CA LEU A 221 0.09 12.23 -4.02
C LEU A 221 -0.23 13.71 -3.77
N SER A 222 -0.12 14.57 -4.80
CA SER A 222 -0.44 16.00 -4.69
C SER A 222 -1.88 16.28 -4.24
N LYS A 223 -2.86 15.46 -4.68
CA LYS A 223 -4.25 15.62 -4.25
C LYS A 223 -4.44 15.19 -2.79
N VAL A 224 -3.78 14.12 -2.37
CA VAL A 224 -3.81 13.66 -0.98
C VAL A 224 -3.17 14.70 -0.06
N ALA A 225 -2.05 15.30 -0.47
CA ALA A 225 -1.42 16.40 0.24
C ALA A 225 -2.36 17.60 0.40
N GLU A 226 -3.07 18.01 -0.66
CA GLU A 226 -4.09 19.06 -0.60
C GLU A 226 -5.20 18.73 0.42
N LEU A 227 -5.75 17.51 0.37
CA LEU A 227 -6.81 17.05 1.28
C LEU A 227 -6.35 17.00 2.75
N LEU A 228 -5.06 16.76 2.98
CA LEU A 228 -4.43 16.75 4.31
C LEU A 228 -3.83 18.10 4.72
N LYS A 229 -3.93 19.13 3.86
CA LYS A 229 -3.35 20.46 4.06
C LYS A 229 -1.83 20.41 4.30
N VAL A 230 -1.14 19.58 3.53
CA VAL A 230 0.32 19.49 3.51
C VAL A 230 0.83 20.33 2.34
N GLU A 231 1.74 21.26 2.63
CA GLU A 231 2.39 22.08 1.61
C GLU A 231 3.60 21.36 1.02
N ARG A 232 3.81 21.50 -0.30
CA ARG A 232 4.96 20.96 -1.00
C ARG A 232 6.16 21.89 -0.85
N VAL A 233 7.32 21.30 -0.61
CA VAL A 233 8.62 21.99 -0.65
C VAL A 233 9.42 21.41 -1.82
N GLY A 234 9.90 22.30 -2.70
CA GLY A 234 10.57 21.91 -3.94
C GLY A 234 9.62 21.81 -5.14
N VAL A 235 10.16 21.33 -6.26
CA VAL A 235 9.43 21.25 -7.55
C VAL A 235 8.65 19.94 -7.60
N SER A 236 7.40 19.95 -8.08
CA SER A 236 6.63 18.71 -8.29
C SER A 236 7.24 17.88 -9.42
N HIS A 237 7.17 16.55 -9.33
CA HIS A 237 7.80 15.64 -10.29
C HIS A 237 9.33 15.75 -10.30
N GLN A 238 9.88 15.95 -9.11
CA GLN A 238 11.29 15.70 -8.82
C GLN A 238 11.34 14.85 -7.55
N ALA A 239 12.11 13.76 -7.62
CA ALA A 239 12.03 12.69 -6.64
C ALA A 239 12.30 13.17 -5.19
N GLY A 240 13.21 14.13 -4.98
CA GLY A 240 13.50 14.66 -3.65
C GLY A 240 12.29 15.35 -3.01
N SER A 241 11.65 16.25 -3.76
CA SER A 241 10.43 16.97 -3.36
C SER A 241 9.25 16.02 -3.14
N ASP A 242 9.07 15.05 -4.02
CA ASP A 242 7.98 14.07 -3.93
C ASP A 242 8.20 13.06 -2.78
N SER A 243 9.44 12.68 -2.48
CA SER A 243 9.76 11.86 -1.30
C SER A 243 9.47 12.60 0.02
N LEU A 244 9.74 13.91 0.07
CA LEU A 244 9.42 14.73 1.24
C LEU A 244 7.91 14.89 1.42
N LEU A 245 7.19 15.15 0.32
CA LEU A 245 5.74 15.22 0.35
C LEU A 245 5.13 13.89 0.81
N THR A 246 5.70 12.78 0.36
CA THR A 246 5.35 11.41 0.78
C THR A 246 5.52 11.24 2.29
N SER A 247 6.66 11.65 2.87
CA SER A 247 6.90 11.62 4.32
C SER A 247 5.86 12.44 5.10
N CYS A 248 5.65 13.70 4.69
CA CYS A 248 4.71 14.62 5.36
C CYS A 248 3.26 14.13 5.28
N VAL A 249 2.83 13.59 4.13
CA VAL A 249 1.50 12.98 3.94
C VAL A 249 1.33 11.78 4.85
N PHE A 250 2.31 10.88 4.91
CA PHE A 250 2.26 9.72 5.78
C PHE A 250 2.14 10.10 7.26
N ARG A 251 2.94 11.07 7.72
CA ARG A 251 2.87 11.62 9.09
C ARG A 251 1.46 12.13 9.42
N LYS A 252 0.90 13.01 8.57
CA LYS A 252 -0.45 13.57 8.77
C LYS A 252 -1.54 12.51 8.71
N MET A 253 -1.38 11.53 7.83
CA MET A 253 -2.31 10.42 7.71
C MET A 253 -2.26 9.51 8.94
N LYS A 254 -1.07 9.18 9.44
CA LYS A 254 -0.85 8.43 10.69
C LYS A 254 -1.55 9.13 11.86
N GLU A 255 -1.27 10.42 12.07
CA GLU A 255 -1.89 11.25 13.13
C GLU A 255 -3.42 11.27 13.08
N LYS A 256 -4.00 11.37 11.89
CA LYS A 256 -5.44 11.61 11.72
C LYS A 256 -6.29 10.34 11.68
N TYR A 257 -5.76 9.24 11.14
CA TYR A 257 -6.55 8.05 10.82
C TYR A 257 -6.14 6.78 11.58
N PHE A 258 -4.95 6.75 12.20
CA PHE A 258 -4.41 5.54 12.81
C PHE A 258 -4.00 5.78 14.27
N ALA A 259 -4.68 5.10 15.20
CA ALA A 259 -4.46 5.25 16.65
C ALA A 259 -3.57 4.14 17.26
N GLY A 260 -3.00 3.24 16.45
CA GLY A 260 -2.24 2.09 16.93
C GLY A 260 -1.08 1.68 16.00
N PRO A 261 -0.38 0.58 16.33
CA PRO A 261 0.76 0.10 15.57
C PRO A 261 0.40 -0.18 14.11
N LEU A 262 1.25 0.29 13.20
CA LEU A 262 1.00 0.18 11.77
C LEU A 262 1.42 -1.17 11.18
N ASP A 263 2.06 -2.05 11.94
CA ASP A 263 2.69 -3.30 11.46
C ASP A 263 1.76 -4.17 10.60
N ARG A 264 0.46 -4.16 10.91
CA ARG A 264 -0.57 -4.91 10.16
C ARG A 264 -0.81 -4.43 8.74
N TYR A 265 -0.49 -3.17 8.45
CA TYR A 265 -0.62 -2.56 7.11
C TYR A 265 0.69 -2.69 6.32
N SER A 266 1.74 -3.22 6.95
CA SER A 266 3.06 -3.32 6.34
C SER A 266 3.12 -4.41 5.26
N GLY A 267 3.85 -4.12 4.19
CA GLY A 267 4.17 -5.09 3.14
C GLY A 267 3.10 -5.22 2.05
N HIS A 268 2.10 -4.35 1.98
CA HIS A 268 1.17 -4.32 0.85
C HIS A 268 1.60 -3.26 -0.18
N LEU A 269 1.95 -3.70 -1.39
CA LEU A 269 2.28 -2.81 -2.51
C LEU A 269 1.04 -2.61 -3.37
N TYR A 270 0.58 -1.36 -3.49
CA TYR A 270 -0.69 -1.07 -4.17
C TYR A 270 -0.65 -1.56 -5.62
N GLY A 271 -1.69 -2.29 -6.04
CA GLY A 271 -1.80 -2.87 -7.38
C GLY A 271 -1.01 -4.16 -7.61
N LEU A 272 -0.16 -4.59 -6.67
CA LEU A 272 0.60 -5.85 -6.76
C LEU A 272 0.18 -6.86 -5.68
N GLY A 273 -0.20 -6.41 -4.49
CA GLY A 273 -0.65 -7.26 -3.39
C GLY A 273 0.31 -7.27 -2.20
N ASN A 274 0.12 -8.25 -1.31
CA ASN A 274 0.83 -8.32 -0.03
C ASN A 274 2.05 -9.26 -0.10
N VAL A 275 3.23 -8.73 0.21
CA VAL A 275 4.51 -9.46 0.26
C VAL A 275 4.58 -10.47 1.40
N ASN A 276 3.77 -10.28 2.45
CA ASN A 276 3.71 -11.14 3.62
C ASN A 276 2.70 -12.29 3.47
N GLN A 277 1.87 -12.29 2.42
CA GLN A 277 0.90 -13.37 2.20
C GLN A 277 1.50 -14.49 1.32
N PRO A 278 1.30 -15.78 1.70
CA PRO A 278 1.66 -16.89 0.84
C PRO A 278 0.82 -16.82 -0.44
N GLN A 279 1.50 -16.59 -1.57
CA GLN A 279 0.85 -16.60 -2.87
C GLN A 279 0.48 -18.04 -3.22
N PRO A 280 -0.74 -18.31 -3.72
CA PRO A 280 -1.11 -19.65 -4.15
C PRO A 280 -0.16 -20.09 -5.28
N SER A 281 0.61 -21.14 -5.02
CA SER A 281 1.43 -21.79 -6.03
C SER A 281 0.55 -22.29 -7.16
N SER A 282 0.84 -21.84 -8.39
CA SER A 282 0.39 -22.34 -9.70
C SER A 282 -0.87 -23.22 -9.76
N VAL A 283 -1.83 -22.79 -10.58
CA VAL A 283 -2.97 -23.59 -11.04
C VAL A 283 -2.49 -24.84 -11.81
N SER A 284 -2.33 -25.97 -11.12
CA SER A 284 -2.21 -27.29 -11.76
C SER A 284 -2.71 -28.48 -10.93
N GLU A 285 -3.52 -28.27 -9.88
CA GLU A 285 -4.16 -29.39 -9.15
C GLU A 285 -5.65 -29.14 -8.84
N ILE A 286 -6.39 -28.57 -9.79
CA ILE A 286 -7.86 -28.71 -9.80
C ILE A 286 -8.20 -29.78 -10.84
N THR A 287 -7.78 -31.02 -10.59
CA THR A 287 -8.44 -32.21 -11.14
C THR A 287 -7.89 -33.47 -10.47
N ARG A 288 -8.79 -34.18 -9.76
CA ARG A 288 -8.63 -35.52 -9.15
C ARG A 288 -7.72 -35.51 -7.91
N THR A 289 -8.22 -35.79 -6.70
CA THR A 289 -8.74 -37.10 -6.34
C THR A 289 -9.53 -37.02 -5.04
N SER A 290 -10.74 -37.54 -5.07
CA SER A 290 -11.55 -37.94 -3.92
C SER A 290 -11.00 -39.22 -3.28
N CYS A 291 -11.22 -39.35 -1.96
CA CYS A 291 -11.06 -40.56 -1.14
C CYS A 291 -9.63 -40.88 -0.71
N PHE A 292 -9.32 -40.70 0.58
CA PHE A 292 -9.25 -41.83 1.52
C PHE A 292 -9.16 -41.29 2.96
N SER A 293 -10.11 -41.71 3.77
CA SER A 293 -10.08 -41.63 5.23
C SER A 293 -9.22 -42.75 5.78
N SER A 294 -8.40 -42.47 6.80
CA SER A 294 -8.09 -43.44 7.86
C SER A 294 -7.39 -42.76 9.05
N VAL A 295 -8.21 -42.56 10.08
CA VAL A 295 -7.97 -42.86 11.51
C VAL A 295 -6.51 -43.15 11.91
N ARG A 296 -5.97 -42.34 12.83
CA ARG A 296 -5.15 -42.83 13.95
C ARG A 296 -5.25 -41.87 15.14
N LYS A 297 -5.95 -42.33 16.18
CA LYS A 297 -5.89 -41.81 17.56
C LYS A 297 -4.51 -42.14 18.14
N VAL A 298 -3.87 -41.19 18.82
CA VAL A 298 -2.98 -41.48 19.95
C VAL A 298 -3.27 -40.47 21.05
N ASN A 299 -3.41 -40.99 22.26
CA ASN A 299 -3.90 -40.35 23.47
C ASN A 299 -2.71 -40.01 24.40
N GLN A 300 -2.76 -38.84 25.03
CA GLN A 300 -2.22 -38.39 26.34
C GLN A 300 -0.98 -39.06 26.99
N LYS A 301 -0.07 -38.24 27.57
CA LYS A 301 0.01 -37.95 29.05
C LYS A 301 1.28 -37.21 29.50
N GLY A 302 1.11 -36.34 30.50
CA GLY A 302 2.10 -35.92 31.53
C GLY A 302 2.98 -34.71 31.17
N ASN A 303 3.35 -33.77 32.05
CA ASN A 303 3.25 -33.66 33.50
C ASN A 303 3.48 -32.19 33.93
N MET A 304 3.07 -31.83 35.15
CA MET A 304 3.24 -30.53 35.81
C MET A 304 4.70 -30.16 36.15
N SER A 305 5.03 -28.86 36.21
CA SER A 305 5.39 -28.11 37.44
C SER A 305 6.29 -26.88 37.18
N GLY A 306 6.04 -25.77 37.90
CA GLY A 306 7.08 -24.80 38.28
C GLY A 306 6.79 -23.33 37.96
N ASP A 307 6.24 -22.60 38.93
CA ASP A 307 6.16 -21.13 38.97
C ASP A 307 7.54 -20.46 39.02
N GLU A 308 7.70 -19.29 38.39
CA GLU A 308 8.39 -18.15 39.01
C GLU A 308 8.10 -16.79 38.32
N ALA A 309 7.47 -15.91 39.13
CA ALA A 309 7.53 -14.44 39.20
C ALA A 309 7.47 -13.56 37.92
N ALA A 310 6.30 -12.95 37.69
CA ALA A 310 6.12 -11.78 36.83
C ALA A 310 6.26 -10.46 37.63
N PRO A 311 6.92 -9.41 37.10
CA PRO A 311 6.92 -8.10 37.73
C PRO A 311 5.66 -7.30 37.38
N VAL A 312 5.23 -6.50 38.36
CA VAL A 312 4.01 -5.70 38.42
C VAL A 312 4.01 -4.60 37.35
N VAL A 313 3.06 -4.68 36.41
CA VAL A 313 2.80 -3.63 35.41
C VAL A 313 1.80 -2.64 35.99
N VAL A 314 2.25 -1.38 36.12
CA VAL A 314 1.43 -0.21 36.42
C VAL A 314 0.48 0.04 35.23
N PRO A 315 -0.83 0.22 35.44
CA PRO A 315 -1.75 0.42 34.33
C PRO A 315 -1.48 1.77 33.64
N PRO A 316 -1.35 1.82 32.30
CA PRO A 316 -1.24 3.08 31.60
C PRO A 316 -2.59 3.81 31.61
N VAL A 317 -2.50 5.09 31.93
CA VAL A 317 -3.59 6.07 31.87
C VAL A 317 -4.08 6.14 30.41
N ALA A 318 -5.40 5.98 30.23
CA ALA A 318 -6.05 6.09 28.94
C ALA A 318 -5.94 7.54 28.41
N GLU A 319 -5.35 7.70 27.22
CA GLU A 319 -5.34 8.92 26.42
C GLU A 319 -6.13 8.70 25.11
N PRO A 320 -6.65 9.79 24.50
CA PRO A 320 -8.02 9.83 24.02
C PRO A 320 -8.22 9.20 22.65
N ALA A 321 -9.28 8.38 22.55
CA ALA A 321 -9.80 7.84 21.31
C ALA A 321 -10.13 8.97 20.32
N ALA A 322 -9.78 8.75 19.05
CA ALA A 322 -10.22 9.59 17.94
C ALA A 322 -11.73 9.83 18.03
N ILE A 323 -12.14 11.10 18.08
CA ILE A 323 -13.55 11.50 18.21
C ILE A 323 -14.27 11.09 16.93
N ILE A 324 -15.09 10.05 17.01
CA ILE A 324 -16.07 9.65 15.99
C ILE A 324 -17.46 9.87 16.61
N PRO A 325 -18.41 10.56 15.94
CA PRO A 325 -19.70 10.93 16.53
C PRO A 325 -20.48 9.70 17.03
N GLU A 326 -21.04 9.80 18.24
CA GLU A 326 -21.80 8.71 18.90
C GLU A 326 -23.17 8.42 18.25
N ASP A 327 -23.65 9.27 17.32
CA ASP A 327 -24.93 9.14 16.61
C ASP A 327 -24.77 8.63 15.16
N MET A 328 -23.95 7.61 14.93
CA MET A 328 -23.74 7.06 13.57
C MET A 328 -24.92 6.17 13.13
N ASP A 329 -25.54 6.53 12.00
CA ASP A 329 -26.58 5.72 11.36
C ASP A 329 -26.06 4.34 10.89
N LEU A 330 -26.93 3.33 10.89
CA LEU A 330 -26.60 1.95 10.54
C LEU A 330 -26.02 1.84 9.13
N LEU A 331 -26.56 2.58 8.16
CA LEU A 331 -26.06 2.52 6.77
C LEU A 331 -24.65 3.10 6.67
N THR A 332 -24.36 4.18 7.41
CA THR A 332 -23.00 4.75 7.50
C THR A 332 -22.04 3.80 8.20
N ALA A 333 -22.48 3.14 9.28
CA ALA A 333 -21.68 2.14 9.98
C ALA A 333 -21.38 0.92 9.09
N LEU A 334 -22.37 0.47 8.31
CA LEU A 334 -22.22 -0.62 7.34
C LEU A 334 -21.25 -0.23 6.22
N GLU A 335 -21.36 0.97 5.66
CA GLU A 335 -20.44 1.49 4.65
C GLU A 335 -18.98 1.45 5.15
N LEU A 336 -18.72 2.02 6.33
CA LEU A 336 -17.37 2.06 6.90
C LEU A 336 -16.84 0.66 7.18
N THR A 337 -17.70 -0.24 7.67
CA THR A 337 -17.36 -1.65 7.92
C THR A 337 -16.97 -2.36 6.63
N LEU A 338 -17.75 -2.17 5.55
CA LEU A 338 -17.49 -2.79 4.26
C LEU A 338 -16.22 -2.25 3.59
N ARG A 339 -15.98 -0.93 3.67
CA ARG A 339 -14.75 -0.31 3.15
C ARG A 339 -13.51 -0.87 3.87
N LYS A 340 -13.54 -0.99 5.19
CA LYS A 340 -12.44 -1.57 5.98
C LYS A 340 -12.24 -3.06 5.68
N ALA A 341 -13.31 -3.86 5.68
CA ALA A 341 -13.25 -5.27 5.31
C ALA A 341 -12.68 -5.46 3.89
N ARG A 342 -13.03 -4.58 2.95
CA ARG A 342 -12.47 -4.58 1.59
C ARG A 342 -10.97 -4.32 1.59
N ALA A 343 -10.51 -3.35 2.38
CA ALA A 343 -9.10 -2.99 2.49
C ALA A 343 -8.24 -4.16 3.01
N TYR A 344 -8.79 -5.00 3.90
CA TYR A 344 -8.15 -6.25 4.35
C TYR A 344 -8.33 -7.44 3.39
N GLY A 345 -8.98 -7.26 2.23
CA GLY A 345 -9.26 -8.36 1.30
C GLY A 345 -10.29 -9.37 1.83
N GLY A 346 -11.08 -8.96 2.83
CA GLY A 346 -12.10 -9.73 3.53
C GLY A 346 -13.48 -9.72 2.86
N VAL A 347 -13.61 -9.07 1.69
CA VAL A 347 -14.87 -8.93 0.97
C VAL A 347 -14.84 -9.70 -0.34
N VAL A 348 -15.90 -10.46 -0.61
CA VAL A 348 -16.13 -11.17 -1.87
C VAL A 348 -17.43 -10.67 -2.51
N ARG A 349 -17.40 -10.56 -3.84
CA ARG A 349 -18.40 -9.86 -4.64
C ARG A 349 -18.95 -10.80 -5.69
N GLY A 350 -20.25 -10.67 -5.97
CA GLY A 350 -20.90 -11.42 -7.03
C GLY A 350 -21.50 -12.74 -6.55
N LEU A 351 -22.55 -13.16 -7.23
CA LEU A 351 -23.46 -14.20 -6.76
C LEU A 351 -22.77 -15.56 -6.57
N HIS A 352 -22.03 -16.03 -7.59
CA HIS A 352 -21.45 -17.37 -7.57
C HIS A 352 -20.42 -17.53 -6.45
N GLU A 353 -19.50 -16.57 -6.33
CA GLU A 353 -18.48 -16.60 -5.27
C GLU A 353 -19.09 -16.38 -3.88
N SER A 354 -20.13 -15.55 -3.76
CA SER A 354 -20.87 -15.36 -2.51
C SER A 354 -21.57 -16.64 -2.05
N ALA A 355 -22.32 -17.30 -2.95
CA ALA A 355 -23.00 -18.56 -2.65
C ALA A 355 -22.00 -19.66 -2.23
N LYS A 356 -20.89 -19.77 -2.95
CA LYS A 356 -19.81 -20.72 -2.65
C LYS A 356 -19.18 -20.49 -1.27
N LEU A 357 -19.02 -19.24 -0.83
CA LEU A 357 -18.48 -18.93 0.51
C LEU A 357 -19.46 -19.19 1.63
N ILE A 358 -20.74 -18.93 1.37
CA ILE A 358 -21.86 -19.23 2.27
C ILE A 358 -21.95 -20.75 2.49
N GLU A 359 -21.95 -21.55 1.42
CA GLU A 359 -21.95 -23.02 1.48
C GLU A 359 -20.75 -23.57 2.27
N LYS A 360 -19.58 -22.96 2.11
CA LYS A 360 -18.35 -23.30 2.84
C LYS A 360 -18.36 -22.88 4.32
N ARG A 361 -19.42 -22.20 4.79
CA ARG A 361 -19.53 -21.65 6.16
C ARG A 361 -18.37 -20.74 6.54
N SER A 362 -17.84 -20.02 5.56
CA SER A 362 -16.72 -19.08 5.71
C SER A 362 -17.15 -17.62 5.66
N ALA A 363 -18.46 -17.37 5.54
CA ALA A 363 -19.07 -16.05 5.51
C ALA A 363 -19.50 -15.63 6.92
N GLN A 364 -19.24 -14.38 7.29
CA GLN A 364 -19.66 -13.78 8.55
C GLN A 364 -20.90 -12.89 8.39
N LEU A 365 -21.05 -12.23 7.23
CA LEU A 365 -22.18 -11.39 6.89
C LEU A 365 -22.43 -11.40 5.38
N CYS A 366 -23.71 -11.44 5.01
CA CYS A 366 -24.16 -11.23 3.64
C CYS A 366 -24.89 -9.89 3.54
N VAL A 367 -24.60 -9.13 2.48
CA VAL A 367 -25.27 -7.85 2.17
C VAL A 367 -25.89 -7.96 0.78
N LEU A 368 -27.20 -7.73 0.71
CA LEU A 368 -27.99 -7.87 -0.51
C LEU A 368 -28.63 -6.53 -0.91
N ALA A 369 -28.55 -6.19 -2.19
CA ALA A 369 -29.25 -5.02 -2.73
C ALA A 369 -30.74 -5.30 -2.96
N GLU A 370 -31.60 -4.35 -2.58
CA GLU A 370 -33.06 -4.47 -2.73
C GLU A 370 -33.52 -4.35 -4.18
N ASP A 371 -32.83 -3.54 -5.00
CA ASP A 371 -33.08 -3.33 -6.44
C ASP A 371 -32.51 -4.47 -7.32
N CYS A 372 -32.36 -5.68 -6.78
CA CYS A 372 -31.89 -6.83 -7.55
C CYS A 372 -32.96 -7.28 -8.57
N ASN A 373 -32.66 -7.09 -9.86
CA ASN A 373 -33.57 -7.37 -10.97
C ASN A 373 -33.94 -8.85 -11.17
N GLN A 374 -33.27 -9.80 -10.49
CA GLN A 374 -33.53 -11.23 -10.65
C GLN A 374 -34.05 -11.84 -9.34
N PRO A 375 -35.36 -12.12 -9.23
CA PRO A 375 -35.98 -12.56 -7.98
C PRO A 375 -35.47 -13.94 -7.51
N ASP A 376 -35.03 -14.80 -8.43
CA ASP A 376 -34.46 -16.11 -8.09
C ASP A 376 -33.15 -15.97 -7.31
N TYR A 377 -32.37 -14.91 -7.56
CA TYR A 377 -31.12 -14.65 -6.82
C TYR A 377 -31.38 -14.22 -5.39
N VAL A 378 -32.37 -13.35 -5.20
CA VAL A 378 -32.80 -12.91 -3.87
C VAL A 378 -33.28 -14.10 -3.05
N LYS A 379 -34.08 -15.00 -3.66
CA LYS A 379 -34.54 -16.23 -3.00
C LYS A 379 -33.38 -17.17 -2.65
N LEU A 380 -32.46 -17.41 -3.59
CA LEU A 380 -31.30 -18.28 -3.38
C LEU A 380 -30.43 -17.78 -2.22
N VAL A 381 -30.06 -16.50 -2.23
CA VAL A 381 -29.19 -15.94 -1.18
C VAL A 381 -29.89 -15.93 0.17
N LYS A 382 -31.17 -15.58 0.24
CA LYS A 382 -31.96 -15.62 1.48
C LYS A 382 -32.07 -17.05 2.04
N ALA A 383 -32.33 -18.04 1.19
CA ALA A 383 -32.40 -19.44 1.58
C ALA A 383 -31.04 -19.94 2.10
N LEU A 384 -29.96 -19.65 1.37
CA LEU A 384 -28.60 -20.03 1.78
C LEU A 384 -28.19 -19.38 3.11
N CYS A 385 -28.53 -18.11 3.32
CA CYS A 385 -28.22 -17.44 4.59
C CYS A 385 -29.00 -18.05 5.77
N ALA A 386 -30.28 -18.41 5.55
CA ALA A 386 -31.11 -19.06 6.56
C ALA A 386 -30.62 -20.47 6.90
N ASP A 387 -30.31 -21.30 5.89
CA ASP A 387 -29.84 -22.68 6.08
C ASP A 387 -28.50 -22.76 6.82
N HIS A 388 -27.63 -21.77 6.60
CA HIS A 388 -26.29 -21.72 7.19
C HIS A 388 -26.17 -20.80 8.41
N ASN A 389 -27.27 -20.20 8.87
CA ASN A 389 -27.31 -19.26 9.99
C ASN A 389 -26.32 -18.09 9.85
N ILE A 390 -26.30 -17.47 8.66
CA ILE A 390 -25.48 -16.30 8.34
C ILE A 390 -26.37 -15.06 8.33
N ASN A 391 -25.91 -13.99 8.98
CA ASN A 391 -26.65 -12.74 9.06
C ASN A 391 -26.77 -12.06 7.70
N LEU A 392 -27.94 -11.52 7.41
CA LEU A 392 -28.27 -10.86 6.15
C LEU A 392 -28.71 -9.42 6.41
N LEU A 393 -28.03 -8.46 5.79
CA LEU A 393 -28.44 -7.04 5.76
C LEU A 393 -28.85 -6.65 4.35
N THR A 394 -29.80 -5.73 4.24
CA THR A 394 -30.23 -5.17 2.95
C THR A 394 -29.73 -3.74 2.77
N VAL A 395 -29.47 -3.37 1.52
CA VAL A 395 -29.11 -2.01 1.12
C VAL A 395 -30.02 -1.53 -0.01
N PRO A 396 -30.38 -0.23 -0.07
CA PRO A 396 -31.42 0.24 -0.97
C PRO A 396 -31.10 0.06 -2.46
N SER A 397 -29.81 0.18 -2.85
CA SER A 397 -29.41 0.08 -4.25
C SER A 397 -28.10 -0.67 -4.47
N ALA A 398 -28.09 -1.48 -5.53
CA ALA A 398 -26.92 -2.20 -6.04
C ALA A 398 -25.82 -1.23 -6.47
N LYS A 399 -26.16 -0.01 -6.91
CA LYS A 399 -25.15 1.00 -7.21
C LYS A 399 -24.41 1.44 -5.95
N THR A 400 -25.14 1.71 -4.87
CA THR A 400 -24.56 2.07 -3.56
C THR A 400 -23.69 0.93 -3.02
N LEU A 401 -24.18 -0.31 -3.08
CA LEU A 401 -23.38 -1.47 -2.67
C LEU A 401 -22.13 -1.64 -3.55
N GLY A 402 -22.25 -1.40 -4.85
CA GLY A 402 -21.14 -1.42 -5.80
C GLY A 402 -20.05 -0.40 -5.47
N GLU A 403 -20.45 0.81 -5.08
CA GLU A 403 -19.53 1.85 -4.63
C GLU A 403 -18.78 1.43 -3.36
N TRP A 404 -19.50 0.95 -2.33
CA TRP A 404 -18.90 0.48 -1.08
C TRP A 404 -17.96 -0.72 -1.32
N ALA A 405 -18.33 -1.60 -2.25
CA ALA A 405 -17.53 -2.72 -2.72
C ALA A 405 -16.27 -2.31 -3.53
N GLY A 406 -16.11 -1.01 -3.86
CA GLY A 406 -14.99 -0.49 -4.63
C GLY A 406 -15.10 -0.76 -6.14
N LEU A 407 -16.31 -0.92 -6.66
CA LEU A 407 -16.59 -1.11 -8.09
C LEU A 407 -16.87 0.22 -8.80
N CYS A 408 -16.08 1.25 -8.51
CA CYS A 408 -16.23 2.59 -9.06
C CYS A 408 -14.88 3.21 -9.42
N LYS A 409 -14.91 4.25 -10.27
CA LYS A 409 -13.78 5.14 -10.48
C LYS A 409 -14.05 6.44 -9.74
N ILE A 410 -13.12 6.87 -8.89
CA ILE A 410 -13.23 8.15 -8.21
C ILE A 410 -12.71 9.25 -9.15
N ASP A 411 -13.45 10.34 -9.30
CA ASP A 411 -13.00 11.51 -10.06
C ASP A 411 -12.08 12.43 -9.25
N SER A 412 -11.66 13.55 -9.84
CA SER A 412 -10.81 14.55 -9.21
C SER A 412 -11.48 15.30 -8.04
N GLU A 413 -12.81 15.23 -7.93
CA GLU A 413 -13.62 15.88 -6.89
C GLU A 413 -13.97 14.92 -5.75
N GLY A 414 -13.68 13.63 -5.90
CA GLY A 414 -13.98 12.60 -4.90
C GLY A 414 -15.29 11.86 -5.13
N ASN A 415 -15.99 12.15 -6.23
CA ASN A 415 -17.26 11.52 -6.55
C ASN A 415 -17.07 10.20 -7.31
N ALA A 416 -17.90 9.21 -7.00
CA ALA A 416 -17.88 7.92 -7.67
C ALA A 416 -18.51 8.02 -9.08
N ARG A 417 -17.68 7.81 -10.11
CA ARG A 417 -18.08 7.72 -11.53
C ARG A 417 -17.95 6.29 -12.04
N LYS A 418 -18.73 5.96 -13.09
CA LYS A 418 -18.73 4.64 -13.76
C LYS A 418 -18.91 3.49 -12.75
N VAL A 419 -19.83 3.67 -11.81
CA VAL A 419 -20.14 2.68 -10.78
C VAL A 419 -20.77 1.45 -11.41
N VAL A 420 -20.19 0.28 -11.16
CA VAL A 420 -20.75 -1.01 -11.52
C VAL A 420 -21.54 -1.51 -10.32
N GLY A 421 -22.83 -1.78 -10.53
CA GLY A 421 -23.71 -2.25 -9.46
C GLY A 421 -23.30 -3.63 -8.95
N CYS A 422 -23.44 -3.84 -7.63
CA CYS A 422 -23.22 -5.12 -6.97
C CYS A 422 -24.54 -5.59 -6.36
N SER A 423 -25.04 -6.76 -6.76
CA SER A 423 -26.29 -7.31 -6.22
C SER A 423 -26.11 -8.01 -4.88
N CYS A 424 -24.97 -8.68 -4.68
CA CYS A 424 -24.67 -9.47 -3.49
C CYS A 424 -23.18 -9.36 -3.14
N LEU A 425 -22.92 -9.11 -1.85
CA LEU A 425 -21.60 -8.97 -1.26
C LEU A 425 -21.53 -9.79 0.01
N VAL A 426 -20.45 -10.54 0.20
CA VAL A 426 -20.20 -11.34 1.40
C VAL A 426 -18.92 -10.89 2.08
N VAL A 427 -18.99 -10.71 3.40
CA VAL A 427 -17.84 -10.46 4.26
C VAL A 427 -17.39 -11.79 4.85
N LYS A 428 -16.18 -12.23 4.51
CA LYS A 428 -15.52 -13.40 5.12
C LYS A 428 -14.67 -13.01 6.33
N ASP A 429 -14.17 -11.78 6.35
CA ASP A 429 -13.30 -11.25 7.39
C ASP A 429 -13.50 -9.73 7.48
N TYR A 430 -13.76 -9.22 8.68
CA TYR A 430 -13.89 -7.78 8.92
C TYR A 430 -12.54 -7.09 9.09
N GLY A 431 -11.48 -7.85 9.35
CA GLY A 431 -10.14 -7.35 9.67
C GLY A 431 -10.06 -6.83 11.10
N GLU A 432 -10.53 -5.61 11.35
CA GLU A 432 -10.38 -4.94 12.65
C GLU A 432 -11.73 -4.65 13.34
N GLU A 433 -11.73 -4.80 14.67
CA GLU A 433 -12.82 -4.36 15.53
C GLU A 433 -12.86 -2.83 15.58
N THR A 434 -13.97 -2.27 15.11
CA THR A 434 -14.15 -0.81 15.02
C THR A 434 -15.50 -0.43 15.61
N THR A 435 -15.65 0.83 16.03
CA THR A 435 -16.94 1.33 16.52
C THR A 435 -18.07 1.10 15.51
N ALA A 436 -17.79 1.28 14.22
CA ALA A 436 -18.74 0.98 13.14
C ALA A 436 -19.13 -0.50 13.09
N LEU A 437 -18.15 -1.42 13.20
CA LEU A 437 -18.43 -2.85 13.25
C LEU A 437 -19.25 -3.23 14.49
N ASN A 438 -18.96 -2.61 15.64
CA ASN A 438 -19.72 -2.84 16.88
C ASN A 438 -21.18 -2.41 16.75
N ILE A 439 -21.46 -1.30 16.06
CA ILE A 439 -22.83 -0.87 15.77
C ILE A 439 -23.54 -1.87 14.87
N VAL A 440 -22.88 -2.33 13.80
CA VAL A 440 -23.43 -3.34 12.88
C VAL A 440 -23.69 -4.66 13.61
N LYS A 441 -22.75 -5.14 14.44
CA LYS A 441 -22.91 -6.36 15.25
C LYS A 441 -24.05 -6.24 16.25
N LYS A 442 -24.16 -5.12 16.98
CA LYS A 442 -25.28 -4.89 17.91
C LYS A 442 -26.64 -4.90 17.20
N HIS A 443 -26.71 -4.33 16.00
CA HIS A 443 -27.93 -4.36 15.20
C HIS A 443 -28.28 -5.79 14.74
N ILE A 444 -27.27 -6.57 14.37
CA ILE A 444 -27.40 -7.98 14.01
C ILE A 444 -27.85 -8.82 15.22
N GLU A 445 -27.32 -8.58 16.42
CA GLU A 445 -27.71 -9.32 17.63
C GLU A 445 -29.11 -8.96 18.14
N SER A 446 -29.65 -7.81 17.72
CA SER A 446 -30.97 -7.33 18.14
C SER A 446 -32.13 -7.81 17.24
N ASN A 447 -31.83 -8.45 16.10
CA ASN A 447 -32.78 -8.93 15.10
C ASN A 447 -32.56 -10.42 14.81
#